data_AF-A0A951N4Q4-F1
#
_entry.id   AF-A0A951N4Q4-F1
#
_cell.length_a   1.000
_cell.length_b   1.000
_cell.length_c   1.000
_cell.angle_alpha   90.00
_cell.angle_beta   90.00
_cell.angle_gamma   90.00
#
_symmetry.space_group_name_H-M   'P 1'
#
loop_
_entity.id
_entity.type
_entity.pdbx_description
1 polymer ?
#
loop_
_entity_poly.entity_id
_entity_poly.type
_entity_poly.pdbx_seq_one_letter_code
_entity_poly.pdbx_strand_id
1 'polypeptide(L)'
;MLLSPEGWRSPWCAHYACDNDVFAHSPIGTRPDLHWWEREGELAWLKMLDKIPTHHPPLWVLLPDVVGDWEATLERSYRYRCEVEARGFKTALALQDGDNVKSVLDFAPDAVFVGGTTAWKWKVAPLVPKTFRPFGIWTHLGRCNGERPIRLARRYDFDSADGTGLCRFFDAQLPIVLRGLHANPAQGELCFE
;
A
#
# COMPACT_ATOMS: atom_id res chain seq x y z
N MET A 1 -6.43 -8.85 3.67
CA MET A 1 -5.06 -9.24 4.10
C MET A 1 -4.07 -8.72 3.08
N LEU A 2 -2.92 -8.19 3.50
CA LEU A 2 -1.82 -7.85 2.58
C LEU A 2 -0.76 -8.96 2.69
N LEU A 3 -0.41 -9.59 1.56
CA LEU A 3 0.62 -10.62 1.46
C LEU A 3 1.85 -10.01 0.78
N SER A 4 3.04 -10.46 1.17
CA SER A 4 4.28 -9.94 0.61
C SER A 4 5.21 -11.08 0.17
N PRO A 5 6.22 -10.80 -0.67
CA PRO A 5 7.17 -11.81 -1.12
C PRO A 5 7.79 -12.65 0.02
N GLU A 6 8.29 -12.00 1.08
CA GLU A 6 8.87 -12.68 2.25
C GLU A 6 7.80 -13.34 3.13
N GLY A 7 6.61 -12.74 3.19
CA GLY A 7 5.49 -13.22 4.00
C GLY A 7 4.57 -14.22 3.30
N TRP A 8 4.95 -14.74 2.13
CA TRP A 8 4.05 -15.49 1.26
C TRP A 8 3.48 -16.74 1.93
N ARG A 9 2.16 -16.87 1.82
CA ARG A 9 1.37 -18.04 2.20
C ARG A 9 0.13 -18.09 1.33
N SER A 10 -0.42 -19.28 1.09
CA SER A 10 -1.67 -19.40 0.34
C SER A 10 -2.76 -18.55 1.01
N PRO A 11 -3.49 -17.73 0.24
CA PRO A 11 -4.56 -16.90 0.80
C PRO A 11 -5.68 -17.79 1.33
N TRP A 12 -6.08 -17.57 2.58
CA TRP A 12 -7.15 -18.31 3.26
C TRP A 12 -8.38 -17.45 3.54
N CYS A 13 -8.24 -16.12 3.38
CA CYS A 13 -9.33 -15.17 3.56
C CYS A 13 -9.93 -14.78 2.20
N ALA A 14 -11.23 -14.43 2.20
CA ALA A 14 -11.95 -14.05 0.98
C ALA A 14 -11.25 -12.94 0.16
N HIS A 15 -10.69 -11.93 0.84
CA HIS A 15 -10.06 -10.78 0.19
C HIS A 15 -8.61 -10.57 0.65
N TYR A 16 -7.71 -10.50 -0.32
CA TYR A 16 -6.32 -10.15 -0.08
C TYR A 16 -5.76 -9.30 -1.21
N ALA A 17 -4.62 -8.67 -0.96
CA ALA A 17 -3.82 -7.95 -1.93
C ALA A 17 -2.35 -8.34 -1.76
N CYS A 18 -1.51 -7.99 -2.73
CA CYS A 18 -0.09 -8.31 -2.70
C CYS A 18 0.78 -7.04 -2.67
N ASP A 19 1.76 -7.02 -1.77
CA ASP A 19 2.79 -5.99 -1.59
C ASP A 19 4.09 -6.39 -2.32
N ASN A 20 5.08 -5.50 -2.36
CA ASN A 20 6.40 -5.72 -2.97
C ASN A 20 7.57 -5.76 -1.97
N ASP A 21 7.28 -5.62 -0.66
CA ASP A 21 8.24 -5.62 0.46
C ASP A 21 9.27 -4.47 0.48
N VAL A 22 9.26 -3.53 -0.47
CA VAL A 22 10.30 -2.49 -0.60
C VAL A 22 10.51 -1.69 0.69
N PHE A 23 9.43 -1.34 1.41
CA PHE A 23 9.55 -0.59 2.68
C PHE A 23 10.30 -1.35 3.78
N ALA A 24 10.22 -2.68 3.83
CA ALA A 24 10.91 -3.48 4.84
C ALA A 24 12.44 -3.45 4.66
N HIS A 25 12.91 -3.32 3.41
CA HIS A 25 14.33 -3.32 3.06
C HIS A 25 14.90 -1.91 2.81
N SER A 26 14.05 -0.93 2.59
CA SER A 26 14.41 0.49 2.49
C SER A 26 13.57 1.36 3.42
N PRO A 27 13.63 1.16 4.75
CA PRO A 27 12.92 2.04 5.67
C PRO A 27 13.55 3.43 5.67
N ILE A 28 12.70 4.46 5.77
CA ILE A 28 13.15 5.83 5.95
C ILE A 28 13.73 6.00 7.35
N GLY A 29 14.90 6.63 7.44
CA GLY A 29 15.57 6.92 8.71
C GLY A 29 16.51 5.82 9.22
N THR A 30 16.64 4.71 8.50
CA THR A 30 17.70 3.71 8.70
C THR A 30 18.77 3.85 7.60
N ARG A 31 19.82 3.00 7.59
CA ARG A 31 20.65 2.82 6.38
C ARG A 31 19.83 1.99 5.39
N PRO A 32 19.24 2.58 4.33
CA PRO A 32 18.40 1.82 3.40
C PRO A 32 19.27 0.92 2.53
N ASP A 33 18.79 -0.27 2.21
CA ASP A 33 19.44 -1.12 1.21
C ASP A 33 18.89 -0.77 -0.18
N LEU A 34 19.46 0.31 -0.75
CA LEU A 34 19.03 0.87 -2.03
C LEU A 34 19.19 -0.09 -3.23
N HIS A 35 19.91 -1.20 -3.04
CA HIS A 35 20.18 -2.19 -4.08
C HIS A 35 19.55 -3.54 -3.78
N TRP A 36 18.74 -3.66 -2.71
CA TRP A 36 18.08 -4.92 -2.37
C TRP A 36 17.16 -5.40 -3.49
N TRP A 37 16.44 -4.47 -4.12
CA TRP A 37 15.52 -4.78 -5.21
C TRP A 37 16.23 -5.54 -6.34
N GLU A 38 17.36 -5.02 -6.80
CA GLU A 38 18.13 -5.59 -7.91
C GLU A 38 18.82 -6.91 -7.54
N ARG A 39 19.15 -7.13 -6.26
CA ARG A 39 19.82 -8.37 -5.82
C ARG A 39 18.83 -9.50 -5.56
N GLU A 40 17.69 -9.21 -4.94
CA GLU A 40 16.80 -10.22 -4.37
C GLU A 40 15.31 -9.88 -4.53
N GLY A 41 14.93 -8.61 -4.36
CA GLY A 41 13.53 -8.19 -4.32
C GLY A 41 12.75 -8.48 -5.60
N GLU A 42 13.35 -8.19 -6.76
CA GLU A 42 12.73 -8.46 -8.07
C GLU A 42 12.37 -9.93 -8.23
N LEU A 43 13.33 -10.83 -8.00
CA LEU A 43 13.12 -12.26 -8.16
C LEU A 43 12.13 -12.80 -7.12
N ALA A 44 12.16 -12.29 -5.89
CA ALA A 44 11.22 -12.67 -4.84
C ALA A 44 9.77 -12.27 -5.21
N TRP A 45 9.60 -11.06 -5.73
CA TRP A 45 8.30 -10.55 -6.16
C TRP A 45 7.75 -11.32 -7.37
N LEU A 46 8.56 -11.57 -8.40
CA LEU A 46 8.14 -12.38 -9.55
C LEU A 46 7.72 -13.80 -9.12
N LYS A 47 8.49 -14.45 -8.25
CA LYS A 47 8.14 -15.76 -7.67
C LYS A 47 6.85 -15.72 -6.86
N MET A 48 6.52 -14.60 -6.23
CA MET A 48 5.25 -14.43 -5.53
C MET A 48 4.10 -14.40 -6.54
N LEU A 49 4.24 -13.65 -7.64
CA LEU A 49 3.22 -13.59 -8.70
C LEU A 49 2.89 -14.98 -9.26
N ASP A 50 3.91 -15.80 -9.51
CA ASP A 50 3.74 -17.15 -10.05
C ASP A 50 3.05 -18.12 -9.08
N LYS A 51 3.01 -17.80 -7.78
CA LYS A 51 2.32 -18.60 -6.77
C LYS A 51 0.87 -18.19 -6.56
N ILE A 52 0.44 -17.05 -7.11
CA ILE A 52 -0.94 -16.57 -6.94
C ILE A 52 -1.91 -17.56 -7.61
N PRO A 53 -2.89 -18.11 -6.87
CA PRO A 53 -3.89 -19.00 -7.45
C PRO A 53 -4.84 -18.22 -8.38
N THR A 54 -4.93 -18.65 -9.65
CA THR A 54 -5.78 -17.99 -10.66
C THR A 54 -7.28 -17.99 -10.31
N HIS A 55 -7.75 -19.00 -9.56
CA HIS A 55 -9.14 -19.10 -9.12
C HIS A 55 -9.46 -18.22 -7.90
N HIS A 56 -8.45 -17.59 -7.30
CA HIS A 56 -8.62 -16.69 -6.17
C HIS A 56 -7.64 -15.52 -6.32
N PRO A 57 -7.86 -14.62 -7.30
CA PRO A 57 -6.95 -13.51 -7.55
C PRO A 57 -6.98 -12.47 -6.42
N PRO A 58 -5.88 -11.72 -6.22
CA PRO A 58 -5.88 -10.59 -5.28
C PRO A 58 -6.77 -9.45 -5.79
N LEU A 59 -7.19 -8.57 -4.88
CA LEU A 59 -7.86 -7.31 -5.21
C LEU A 59 -6.98 -6.44 -6.12
N TRP A 60 -5.67 -6.46 -5.88
CA TRP A 60 -4.63 -5.79 -6.65
C TRP A 60 -3.24 -6.28 -6.21
N VAL A 61 -2.25 -6.04 -7.06
CA VAL A 61 -0.83 -6.27 -6.80
C VAL A 61 -0.10 -4.93 -6.84
N LEU A 62 0.61 -4.58 -5.77
CA LEU A 62 1.45 -3.40 -5.73
C LEU A 62 2.62 -3.55 -6.68
N LEU A 63 2.72 -2.62 -7.62
CA LEU A 63 3.85 -2.52 -8.52
C LEU A 63 5.11 -2.10 -7.74
N PRO A 64 6.30 -2.54 -8.17
CA PRO A 64 7.54 -2.18 -7.51
C PRO A 64 7.78 -0.66 -7.50
N ASP A 65 8.12 -0.12 -6.32
CA ASP A 65 8.28 1.31 -6.08
C ASP A 65 9.65 1.67 -5.50
N VAL A 66 9.87 2.96 -5.26
CA VAL A 66 11.02 3.52 -4.55
C VAL A 66 10.50 4.45 -3.45
N VAL A 67 10.75 4.08 -2.20
CA VAL A 67 10.20 4.80 -1.04
C VAL A 67 10.73 6.23 -1.00
N GLY A 68 9.81 7.19 -1.04
CA GLY A 68 10.12 8.62 -1.01
C GLY A 68 10.55 9.22 -2.35
N ASP A 69 10.43 8.49 -3.46
CA ASP A 69 10.78 8.98 -4.79
C ASP A 69 9.71 8.60 -5.81
N TRP A 70 8.87 9.58 -6.17
CA TRP A 70 7.82 9.40 -7.17
C TRP A 70 8.33 9.10 -8.57
N GLU A 71 9.38 9.80 -9.03
CA GLU A 71 9.87 9.66 -10.40
C GLU A 71 10.44 8.25 -10.62
N ALA A 72 11.29 7.80 -9.70
CA ALA A 72 11.84 6.45 -9.73
C ALA A 72 10.75 5.38 -9.54
N THR A 73 9.72 5.66 -8.73
CA THR A 73 8.55 4.78 -8.58
C THR A 73 7.78 4.64 -9.88
N LEU A 74 7.53 5.74 -10.59
CA LEU A 74 6.78 5.72 -11.84
C LEU A 74 7.54 4.96 -12.93
N GLU A 75 8.84 5.23 -13.09
CA GLU A 75 9.70 4.50 -14.04
C GLU A 75 9.69 2.98 -13.75
N ARG A 76 9.93 2.62 -12.48
CA ARG A 76 9.95 1.21 -12.06
C ARG A 76 8.59 0.55 -12.23
N SER A 77 7.50 1.25 -11.89
CA SER A 77 6.14 0.73 -12.05
C SER A 77 5.79 0.44 -13.51
N TYR A 78 6.18 1.30 -14.45
CA TYR A 78 5.99 1.04 -15.88
C TYR A 78 6.75 -0.21 -16.35
N ARG A 79 7.98 -0.42 -15.85
CA ARG A 79 8.82 -1.57 -16.21
C ARG A 79 8.16 -2.91 -15.88
N TYR A 80 7.46 -3.01 -14.74
CA TYR A 80 6.89 -4.26 -14.24
C TYR A 80 5.39 -4.39 -14.44
N ARG A 81 4.72 -3.37 -14.96
CA ARG A 81 3.27 -3.38 -15.22
C ARG A 81 2.84 -4.61 -16.03
N CYS A 82 3.58 -4.93 -17.08
CA CYS A 82 3.28 -6.06 -17.96
C CYS A 82 3.32 -7.41 -17.24
N GLU A 83 4.15 -7.58 -16.21
CA GLU A 83 4.23 -8.83 -15.44
C GLU A 83 2.93 -9.10 -14.67
N VAL A 84 2.30 -8.05 -14.17
CA VAL A 84 1.02 -8.14 -13.44
C VAL A 84 -0.14 -8.34 -14.41
N GLU A 85 -0.21 -7.52 -15.46
CA GLU A 85 -1.30 -7.55 -16.43
C GLU A 85 -1.32 -8.83 -17.26
N ALA A 86 -0.15 -9.37 -17.65
CA ALA A 86 -0.06 -10.63 -18.39
C ALA A 86 -0.58 -11.84 -17.60
N ARG A 87 -0.61 -11.74 -16.26
CA ARG A 87 -1.18 -12.75 -15.36
C ARG A 87 -2.66 -12.50 -15.07
N GLY A 88 -3.26 -11.44 -15.64
CA GLY A 88 -4.66 -11.08 -15.46
C GLY A 88 -4.97 -10.42 -14.11
N PHE A 89 -3.94 -9.92 -13.41
CA PHE A 89 -4.12 -9.26 -12.12
C PHE A 89 -4.27 -7.74 -12.28
N LYS A 90 -4.94 -7.13 -11.31
CA LYS A 90 -5.09 -5.67 -11.20
C LYS A 90 -3.83 -5.04 -10.64
N THR A 91 -3.50 -3.85 -11.11
CA THR A 91 -2.31 -3.10 -10.70
C THR A 91 -2.63 -2.09 -9.59
N ALA A 92 -1.79 -2.04 -8.56
CA ALA A 92 -1.75 -0.93 -7.62
C ALA A 92 -0.46 -0.12 -7.82
N LEU A 93 -0.59 1.20 -7.87
CA LEU A 93 0.53 2.13 -7.96
C LEU A 93 0.83 2.73 -6.57
N ALA A 94 2.08 2.65 -6.13
CA ALA A 94 2.48 3.31 -4.90
C ALA A 94 2.56 4.83 -5.11
N LEU A 95 1.81 5.59 -4.31
CA LEU A 95 1.99 7.03 -4.21
C LEU A 95 3.18 7.29 -3.27
N GLN A 96 4.11 8.11 -3.74
CA GLN A 96 5.38 8.43 -3.08
C GLN A 96 5.63 9.94 -3.13
N ASP A 97 6.62 10.42 -2.37
CA ASP A 97 6.94 11.84 -2.30
C ASP A 97 7.23 12.41 -3.71
N GLY A 98 6.52 13.50 -4.05
CA GLY A 98 6.64 14.15 -5.36
C GLY A 98 5.57 13.72 -6.38
N ASP A 99 4.63 12.86 -6.00
CA ASP A 99 3.50 12.49 -6.86
C ASP A 99 2.66 13.70 -7.32
N ASN A 100 1.94 13.50 -8.41
CA ASN A 100 0.88 14.41 -8.79
C ASN A 100 -0.28 13.63 -9.43
N VAL A 101 -1.48 14.18 -9.25
CA VAL A 101 -2.73 13.55 -9.69
C VAL A 101 -2.72 13.26 -11.18
N LYS A 102 -2.19 14.18 -12.01
CA LYS A 102 -2.16 14.00 -13.46
C LYS A 102 -1.35 12.77 -13.84
N SER A 103 -0.12 12.62 -13.35
CA SER A 103 0.71 11.46 -13.70
C SER A 103 0.13 10.14 -13.18
N VAL A 104 -0.56 10.15 -12.04
CA VAL A 104 -1.27 8.95 -11.54
C VAL A 104 -2.42 8.59 -12.48
N LEU A 105 -3.20 9.57 -12.92
CA LEU A 105 -4.32 9.33 -13.86
C LEU A 105 -3.82 8.94 -15.26
N ASP A 106 -2.70 9.49 -15.73
CA ASP A 106 -2.06 9.10 -16.98
C ASP A 106 -1.54 7.65 -16.91
N PHE A 107 -1.06 7.21 -15.74
CA PHE A 107 -0.70 5.81 -15.51
C PHE A 107 -1.95 4.90 -15.54
N ALA A 108 -3.09 5.40 -15.07
CA ALA A 108 -4.37 4.70 -14.99
C ALA A 108 -4.30 3.34 -14.26
N PRO A 109 -3.90 3.30 -12.97
CA PRO A 109 -3.88 2.07 -12.20
C PRO A 109 -5.28 1.66 -11.73
N ASP A 110 -5.48 0.39 -11.38
CA ASP A 110 -6.73 -0.08 -10.76
C ASP A 110 -6.85 0.36 -9.30
N ALA A 111 -5.72 0.56 -8.63
CA ALA A 111 -5.63 0.95 -7.25
C ALA A 111 -4.44 1.90 -6.99
N VAL A 112 -4.52 2.69 -5.93
CA VAL A 112 -3.41 3.48 -5.38
C VAL A 112 -3.11 3.05 -3.95
N PHE A 113 -1.84 2.92 -3.65
CA PHE A 113 -1.32 2.57 -2.33
C PHE A 113 -0.56 3.78 -1.77
N VAL A 114 -1.03 4.37 -0.67
CA VAL A 114 -0.39 5.56 -0.08
C VAL A 114 0.84 5.15 0.74
N GLY A 115 2.01 5.24 0.10
CA GLY A 115 3.32 4.96 0.65
C GLY A 115 4.00 6.21 1.24
N GLY A 116 5.20 6.53 0.76
CA GLY A 116 5.92 7.77 1.03
C GLY A 116 6.62 7.89 2.38
N THR A 117 7.17 9.07 2.62
CA THR A 117 7.60 9.49 3.94
C THR A 117 6.41 9.67 4.86
N THR A 118 6.64 9.55 6.17
CA THR A 118 5.57 9.75 7.16
C THR A 118 4.97 11.15 7.04
N ALA A 119 5.80 12.17 6.86
CA ALA A 119 5.37 13.56 6.72
C ALA A 119 4.52 13.76 5.45
N TRP A 120 5.01 13.31 4.29
CA TRP A 120 4.28 13.43 3.03
C TRP A 120 2.96 12.63 3.07
N LYS A 121 2.97 11.40 3.59
CA LYS A 121 1.78 10.54 3.67
C LYS A 121 0.63 11.24 4.36
N TRP A 122 0.89 11.81 5.54
CA TRP A 122 -0.17 12.42 6.33
C TRP A 122 -0.64 13.76 5.76
N LYS A 123 0.19 14.43 4.95
CA LYS A 123 -0.22 15.61 4.18
C LYS A 123 -1.21 15.25 3.06
N VAL A 124 -0.98 14.16 2.34
CA VAL A 124 -1.80 13.80 1.15
C VAL A 124 -3.00 12.91 1.48
N ALA A 125 -2.91 12.06 2.51
CA ALA A 125 -3.94 11.08 2.85
C ALA A 125 -5.39 11.62 2.92
N PRO A 126 -5.67 12.83 3.45
CA PRO A 126 -7.04 13.35 3.49
C PRO A 126 -7.69 13.60 2.12
N LEU A 127 -6.88 13.73 1.06
CA LEU A 127 -7.33 14.07 -0.28
C LEU A 127 -7.45 12.84 -1.19
N VAL A 128 -6.64 11.82 -0.97
CA VAL A 128 -6.49 10.65 -1.87
C VAL A 128 -7.84 10.00 -2.22
N PRO A 129 -8.70 9.58 -1.28
CA PRO A 129 -9.99 8.96 -1.64
C PRO A 129 -10.91 9.88 -2.43
N LYS A 130 -10.96 11.18 -2.10
CA LYS A 130 -11.78 12.16 -2.82
C LYS A 130 -11.27 12.39 -4.25
N THR A 131 -9.96 12.36 -4.44
CA THR A 131 -9.31 12.57 -5.74
C THR A 131 -9.54 11.39 -6.67
N PHE A 132 -9.40 10.15 -6.19
CA PHE A 132 -9.31 8.98 -7.06
C PHE A 132 -10.61 8.17 -7.17
N ARG A 133 -11.51 8.25 -6.18
CA ARG A 133 -12.83 7.58 -6.23
C ARG A 133 -13.67 7.93 -7.47
N PRO A 134 -13.74 9.19 -7.95
CA PRO A 134 -14.50 9.51 -9.16
C PRO A 134 -14.03 8.78 -10.42
N PHE A 135 -12.79 8.28 -10.42
CA PHE A 135 -12.19 7.53 -11.52
C PHE A 135 -12.30 6.00 -11.34
N GLY A 136 -12.97 5.54 -10.27
CA GLY A 136 -13.12 4.11 -9.97
C GLY A 136 -11.84 3.45 -9.46
N ILE A 137 -10.83 4.24 -9.06
CA ILE A 137 -9.55 3.75 -8.57
C ILE A 137 -9.65 3.43 -7.08
N TRP A 138 -9.31 2.20 -6.70
CA TRP A 138 -9.33 1.73 -5.31
C TRP A 138 -8.23 2.41 -4.48
N THR A 139 -8.52 2.79 -3.24
CA THR A 139 -7.56 3.48 -2.37
C THR A 139 -7.15 2.65 -1.17
N HIS A 140 -5.84 2.52 -0.96
CA HIS A 140 -5.25 1.79 0.15
C HIS A 140 -4.29 2.66 0.96
N LEU A 141 -4.44 2.69 2.30
CA LEU A 141 -3.53 3.43 3.18
C LEU A 141 -2.51 2.50 3.85
N GLY A 142 -1.24 2.66 3.47
CA GLY A 142 -0.14 1.82 3.97
C GLY A 142 0.36 2.19 5.37
N ARG A 143 0.95 1.21 6.05
CA ARG A 143 1.64 1.37 7.36
C ARG A 143 0.73 2.00 8.43
N CYS A 144 -0.49 1.51 8.55
CA CYS A 144 -1.47 1.87 9.57
C CYS A 144 -1.23 1.11 10.89
N ASN A 145 -0.02 1.26 11.44
CA ASN A 145 0.32 0.67 12.74
C ASN A 145 -0.18 1.57 13.88
N GLY A 146 -1.17 1.08 14.63
CA GLY A 146 -1.74 1.77 15.79
C GLY A 146 -3.13 2.37 15.56
N GLU A 147 -3.72 2.91 16.62
CA GLU A 147 -5.13 3.37 16.63
C GLU A 147 -5.35 4.56 15.71
N ARG A 148 -4.47 5.56 15.79
CA ARG A 148 -4.60 6.82 15.05
C ARG A 148 -4.62 6.60 13.53
N PRO A 149 -3.67 5.87 12.92
CA PRO A 149 -3.72 5.61 11.48
C PRO A 149 -4.99 4.90 11.02
N ILE A 150 -5.49 3.93 11.78
CA ILE A 150 -6.74 3.19 11.48
C ILE A 150 -7.95 4.13 11.51
N ARG A 151 -8.03 4.96 12.56
CA ARG A 151 -9.08 5.97 12.69
C ARG A 151 -9.05 6.96 11.52
N LEU A 152 -7.85 7.39 11.09
CA LEU A 152 -7.69 8.29 9.95
C LEU A 152 -8.04 7.63 8.63
N ALA A 153 -7.67 6.35 8.42
CA ALA A 153 -8.08 5.59 7.23
C ALA A 153 -9.60 5.59 7.08
N ARG A 154 -10.32 5.30 8.18
CA ARG A 154 -11.79 5.37 8.24
C ARG A 154 -12.31 6.78 8.01
N ARG A 155 -11.74 7.78 8.70
CA ARG A 155 -12.18 9.19 8.60
C ARG A 155 -12.04 9.77 7.19
N TYR A 156 -11.02 9.35 6.45
CA TYR A 156 -10.77 9.82 5.08
C TYR A 156 -11.45 8.94 4.02
N ASP A 157 -12.19 7.91 4.43
CA ASP A 157 -12.89 6.95 3.57
C ASP A 157 -11.96 6.17 2.63
N PHE A 158 -10.82 5.69 3.11
CA PHE A 158 -10.01 4.72 2.35
C PHE A 158 -10.78 3.39 2.19
N ASP A 159 -10.67 2.75 1.02
CA ASP A 159 -11.32 1.46 0.76
C ASP A 159 -10.67 0.32 1.56
N SER A 160 -9.38 0.48 1.88
CA SER A 160 -8.64 -0.47 2.71
C SER A 160 -7.39 0.16 3.34
N ALA A 161 -6.84 -0.52 4.35
CA ALA A 161 -5.58 -0.16 4.99
C ALA A 161 -4.87 -1.42 5.49
N ASP A 162 -3.56 -1.36 5.62
CA ASP A 162 -2.74 -2.42 6.20
C ASP A 162 -1.79 -1.88 7.27
N GLY A 163 -1.32 -2.76 8.15
CA GLY A 163 -0.23 -2.47 9.06
C GLY A 163 0.43 -3.75 9.54
N THR A 164 1.75 -3.79 9.53
CA THR A 164 2.55 -4.94 9.99
C THR A 164 2.22 -5.35 11.43
N GLY A 165 1.87 -4.39 12.30
CA GLY A 165 1.41 -4.68 13.67
C GLY A 165 0.13 -5.49 13.68
N LEU A 166 -0.86 -5.10 12.86
CA LEU A 166 -2.19 -5.73 12.81
C LEU A 166 -2.14 -7.20 12.39
N CYS A 167 -1.22 -7.53 11.49
CA CYS A 167 -1.05 -8.89 10.99
C CYS A 167 -0.16 -9.76 11.90
N ARG A 168 0.87 -9.18 12.53
CA ARG A 168 1.85 -9.95 13.35
C ARG A 168 1.43 -10.15 14.81
N PHE A 169 0.56 -9.27 15.35
CA PHE A 169 0.14 -9.29 16.75
C PHE A 169 -1.37 -9.18 16.88
N PHE A 170 -2.12 -9.99 16.11
CA PHE A 170 -3.57 -9.84 15.98
C PHE A 170 -4.30 -9.74 17.33
N ASP A 171 -4.05 -10.65 18.27
CA ASP A 171 -4.72 -10.63 19.59
C ASP A 171 -4.40 -9.37 20.40
N ALA A 172 -3.15 -8.91 20.38
CA ALA A 172 -2.73 -7.70 21.08
C ALA A 172 -3.20 -6.41 20.37
N GLN A 173 -3.43 -6.47 19.06
CA GLN A 173 -3.83 -5.33 18.24
C GLN A 173 -5.33 -5.25 18.00
N LEU A 174 -6.09 -6.33 18.22
CA LEU A 174 -7.54 -6.34 18.06
C LEU A 174 -8.22 -5.23 18.89
N PRO A 175 -7.86 -4.98 20.16
CA PRO A 175 -8.42 -3.86 20.91
C PRO A 175 -8.09 -2.49 20.27
N ILE A 176 -6.91 -2.33 19.67
CA ILE A 176 -6.48 -1.09 18.99
C ILE A 176 -7.30 -0.86 17.73
N VAL A 177 -7.50 -1.91 16.92
CA VAL A 177 -8.36 -1.86 15.72
C VAL A 177 -9.78 -1.49 16.10
N LEU A 178 -10.36 -2.15 17.10
CA LEU A 178 -11.73 -1.90 17.53
C LEU A 178 -11.91 -0.47 18.04
N ARG A 179 -10.97 0.06 18.83
CA ARG A 179 -11.00 1.46 19.26
C ARG A 179 -10.92 2.42 18.07
N GLY A 180 -10.01 2.19 17.13
CA GLY A 180 -9.87 3.03 15.94
C GLY A 180 -11.13 3.03 15.05
N LEU A 181 -11.79 1.87 14.91
CA LEU A 181 -13.02 1.73 14.14
C LEU A 181 -14.26 2.33 14.85
N HIS A 182 -14.33 2.23 16.17
CA HIS A 182 -15.44 2.74 16.98
C HIS A 182 -15.28 4.20 17.41
N ALA A 183 -14.08 4.79 17.26
CA ALA A 183 -13.85 6.20 17.53
C ALA A 183 -14.78 7.05 16.66
N ASN A 184 -15.53 7.95 17.29
CA ASN A 184 -16.43 8.86 16.59
C ASN A 184 -15.59 9.79 15.69
N PRO A 185 -15.74 9.75 14.34
CA PRO A 185 -14.94 10.58 13.44
C PRO A 185 -15.15 12.08 13.63
N ALA A 186 -16.21 12.49 14.36
CA ALA A 186 -16.52 13.87 14.71
C ALA A 186 -15.81 14.39 15.97
N GLN A 187 -15.19 13.53 16.79
CA GLN A 187 -14.41 13.99 17.94
C GLN A 187 -12.99 14.38 17.48
N GLY A 188 -12.82 15.69 17.28
CA GLY A 188 -11.58 16.30 16.85
C GLY A 188 -10.44 16.11 17.85
N GLU A 189 -9.23 15.92 17.33
CA GLU A 189 -8.00 16.27 18.01
C GLU A 189 -7.28 17.33 17.16
N LEU A 190 -6.94 18.40 17.86
CA LEU A 190 -6.17 19.59 17.51
C LEU A 190 -5.33 19.46 16.24
N CYS A 191 -5.57 20.38 15.30
CA CYS A 191 -4.60 20.76 14.29
C CYS A 191 -3.31 21.16 15.02
N PHE A 192 -2.24 20.40 14.83
CA PHE A 192 -0.90 20.89 15.11
C PHE A 192 -0.35 21.44 13.79
N GLU A 193 0.05 22.70 13.84
CA GLU A 193 0.80 23.43 12.81
C GLU A 193 2.07 22.69 12.37
#